data_AF-A0A955BQ62-F1
#
_entry.id   AF-A0A955BQ62-F1
#
_cell.length_a   1.000
_cell.length_b   1.000
_cell.length_c   1.000
_cell.angle_alpha   90.00
_cell.angle_beta   90.00
_cell.angle_gamma   90.00
#
_symmetry.space_group_name_H-M   'P 1'
#
loop_
_entity.id
_entity.type
_entity.pdbx_description
1 polymer ?
#
loop_
_entity_poly.entity_id
_entity_poly.type
_entity_poly.pdbx_seq_one_letter_code
_entity_poly.pdbx_strand_id
1 'polypeptide(L)'
;MDRVGISFKSSLTGDEVRERYVRPLRAALEGAKLGFYSNYLRQGDNDTGPQEHLLVFQVFDFHAGLRLLRTELEKLERPDEVHLHNLNPSDPMY
;
A
#
# COMPACT_ATOMS: atom_id res chain seq x y z
N MET A 1 11.91 6.66 10.41
CA MET A 1 10.91 6.65 9.32
C MET A 1 10.37 5.25 9.26
N ASP A 2 9.06 5.15 9.30
CA ASP A 2 8.34 3.91 9.40
C ASP A 2 7.93 3.38 8.03
N ARG A 3 7.69 2.08 7.92
CA ARG A 3 7.28 1.43 6.67
C ARG A 3 5.94 0.73 6.84
N VAL A 4 4.98 1.13 6.02
CA VAL A 4 3.67 0.50 5.94
C VAL A 4 3.61 -0.29 4.63
N GLY A 5 3.33 -1.59 4.75
CA GLY A 5 2.98 -2.45 3.63
C GLY A 5 1.47 -2.53 3.46
N ILE A 6 0.98 -2.50 2.23
CA ILE A 6 -0.41 -2.81 1.90
C ILE A 6 -0.36 -3.95 0.90
N SER A 7 -0.75 -5.16 1.32
CA SER A 7 -0.94 -6.28 0.40
C SER A 7 -2.40 -6.49 0.06
N PHE A 8 -2.69 -6.88 -1.18
CA PHE A 8 -4.03 -7.25 -1.62
C PHE A 8 -3.96 -8.12 -2.87
N LYS A 9 -5.05 -8.84 -3.14
CA LYS A 9 -5.17 -9.63 -4.37
C LYS A 9 -5.98 -8.88 -5.41
N SER A 10 -5.50 -8.90 -6.65
CA SER A 10 -6.22 -8.29 -7.76
C SER A 10 -5.85 -8.94 -9.07
N SER A 11 -6.79 -8.94 -10.01
CA SER A 11 -6.52 -9.30 -11.41
C SER A 11 -5.95 -8.12 -12.21
N LEU A 12 -5.76 -6.96 -11.58
CA LEU A 12 -5.23 -5.78 -12.22
C LEU A 12 -3.76 -5.95 -12.59
N THR A 13 -3.38 -5.36 -13.71
CA THR A 13 -1.98 -5.26 -14.12
C THR A 13 -1.20 -4.34 -13.19
N GLY A 14 0.13 -4.45 -13.18
CA GLY A 14 0.96 -3.58 -12.36
C GLY A 14 0.80 -2.09 -12.64
N ASP A 15 0.53 -1.71 -13.88
CA ASP A 15 0.30 -0.31 -14.24
C ASP A 15 -1.09 0.17 -13.81
N GLU A 16 -2.12 -0.68 -13.91
CA GLU A 16 -3.44 -0.35 -13.36
C GLU A 16 -3.39 -0.20 -11.83
N VAL A 17 -2.65 -1.04 -11.13
CA VAL A 17 -2.44 -0.90 -9.69
C VAL A 17 -1.72 0.42 -9.35
N ARG A 18 -0.74 0.80 -10.18
CA ARG A 18 -0.04 2.08 -9.99
C ARG A 18 -0.98 3.27 -10.15
N GLU A 19 -1.80 3.29 -11.19
CA GLU A 19 -2.73 4.38 -11.44
C GLU A 19 -3.87 4.42 -10.40
N ARG A 20 -4.49 3.27 -10.11
CA ARG A 20 -5.67 3.18 -9.25
C ARG A 20 -5.38 3.28 -7.77
N TYR A 21 -4.23 2.78 -7.31
CA TYR A 21 -3.90 2.72 -5.88
C TYR A 21 -2.65 3.51 -5.54
N VAL A 22 -1.51 3.28 -6.22
CA VAL A 22 -0.25 3.91 -5.83
C VAL A 22 -0.30 5.43 -5.95
N ARG A 23 -0.72 5.96 -7.10
CA ARG A 23 -0.79 7.41 -7.34
C ARG A 23 -1.70 8.14 -6.34
N PRO A 24 -2.96 7.74 -6.12
CA PRO A 24 -3.82 8.44 -5.15
C PRO A 24 -3.31 8.31 -3.70
N LEU A 25 -2.88 7.11 -3.28
CA LEU A 25 -2.35 6.92 -1.92
C LEU A 25 -1.06 7.72 -1.68
N ARG A 26 -0.19 7.79 -2.68
CA ARG A 26 1.00 8.64 -2.66
C ARG A 26 0.62 10.11 -2.54
N ALA A 27 -0.29 10.60 -3.38
CA ALA A 27 -0.70 12.00 -3.39
C ALA A 27 -1.31 12.41 -2.04
N ALA A 28 -2.09 11.53 -1.41
CA ALA A 28 -2.64 11.76 -0.09
C ALA A 28 -1.54 11.85 0.99
N LEU A 29 -0.58 10.93 1.00
CA LEU A 29 0.54 10.94 1.94
C LEU A 29 1.43 12.18 1.81
N GLU A 30 1.76 12.56 0.57
CA GLU A 30 2.55 13.74 0.27
C GLU A 30 1.78 15.02 0.64
N GLY A 31 0.48 15.10 0.30
CA GLY A 31 -0.38 16.22 0.63
C GLY A 31 -0.55 16.44 2.14
N ALA A 32 -0.64 15.35 2.90
CA ALA A 32 -0.68 15.40 4.37
C ALA A 32 0.70 15.59 5.02
N LYS A 33 1.78 15.58 4.22
CA LYS A 33 3.18 15.59 4.70
C LYS A 33 3.49 14.47 5.71
N LEU A 34 2.81 13.33 5.55
CA LEU A 34 2.94 12.17 6.45
C LEU A 34 3.89 11.10 5.92
N GLY A 35 4.35 11.23 4.67
CA GLY A 35 5.26 10.28 4.07
C GLY A 35 5.39 10.42 2.57
N PHE A 36 6.01 9.42 1.96
CA PHE A 36 6.15 9.28 0.52
C PHE A 36 6.05 7.80 0.13
N TYR A 37 5.63 7.57 -1.10
CA TYR A 37 5.61 6.22 -1.67
C TYR A 37 7.04 5.69 -1.83
N SER A 38 7.26 4.43 -1.45
CA SER A 38 8.59 3.82 -1.46
C SER A 38 8.76 2.79 -2.56
N ASN A 39 7.87 1.80 -2.65
CA ASN A 39 8.08 0.68 -3.55
C ASN A 39 6.78 -0.08 -3.87
N TYR A 40 6.82 -0.86 -4.95
CA TYR A 40 5.75 -1.77 -5.34
C TYR A 40 6.36 -3.10 -5.74
N LEU A 41 5.88 -4.16 -5.09
CA LEU A 41 6.24 -5.54 -5.33
C LEU A 41 4.99 -6.26 -5.85
N ARG A 42 5.17 -7.05 -6.91
CA ARG A 42 4.13 -7.93 -7.48
C ARG A 42 4.63 -9.36 -7.32
N GLN A 43 3.91 -10.20 -6.59
CA GLN A 43 4.21 -11.62 -6.45
C GLN A 43 3.26 -12.43 -7.32
N GLY A 44 3.79 -12.99 -8.40
CA GLY A 44 3.06 -13.86 -9.33
C GLY A 44 3.62 -13.78 -10.74
N ASP A 45 4.47 -14.74 -11.12
CA ASP A 45 4.90 -14.95 -12.51
C ASP A 45 3.84 -15.74 -13.33
N ASN A 46 2.71 -16.10 -12.73
CA ASN A 46 1.66 -16.86 -13.40
C ASN A 46 0.58 -15.93 -13.97
N ASP A 47 0.43 -15.97 -15.29
CA ASP A 47 -0.54 -15.22 -16.09
C ASP A 47 -2.02 -15.62 -15.84
N THR A 48 -2.27 -16.59 -14.96
CA THR A 48 -3.59 -17.19 -14.74
C THR A 48 -4.05 -17.05 -13.29
N GLY A 49 -4.58 -15.87 -12.94
CA GLY A 49 -5.32 -15.63 -11.69
C GLY A 49 -5.08 -14.26 -11.04
N PRO A 50 -5.86 -13.91 -9.99
CA PRO A 50 -5.60 -12.72 -9.19
C PRO A 50 -4.24 -12.85 -8.51
N GLN A 51 -3.39 -11.85 -8.72
CA GLN A 51 -2.03 -11.81 -8.21
C GLN A 51 -1.96 -11.00 -6.92
N GLU A 52 -0.93 -11.29 -6.11
CA GLU A 52 -0.68 -10.54 -4.90
C GLU A 52 0.16 -9.29 -5.20
N HIS A 53 -0.37 -8.15 -4.79
CA HIS A 53 0.26 -6.85 -4.93
C HIS A 53 0.65 -6.35 -3.55
N LEU A 54 1.90 -5.95 -3.37
CA LEU A 54 2.40 -5.34 -2.15
C LEU A 54 2.88 -3.92 -2.43
N LEU A 55 2.15 -2.94 -1.92
CA LEU A 55 2.53 -1.53 -1.93
C LEU A 55 3.31 -1.21 -0.66
N VAL A 56 4.42 -0.50 -0.77
CA VAL A 56 5.24 -0.09 0.37
C VAL A 56 5.33 1.43 0.41
N PHE A 57 4.97 1.99 1.57
CA PHE A 57 5.01 3.42 1.84
C PHE A 57 5.98 3.70 2.98
N GLN A 58 6.78 4.75 2.84
CA GLN A 58 7.58 5.29 3.92
C GLN A 58 6.82 6.45 4.55
N VAL A 59 6.62 6.39 5.86
CA VAL A 59 5.85 7.38 6.62
C VAL A 59 6.70 7.95 7.75
N PHE A 60 6.47 9.22 8.09
CA PHE A 60 7.17 9.88 9.20
C PHE A 60 6.55 9.53 10.55
N ASP A 61 5.24 9.28 10.56
CA ASP A 61 4.46 8.84 11.70
C ASP A 61 3.63 7.62 11.27
N PHE A 62 3.93 6.46 11.86
CA PHE A 62 3.24 5.21 11.54
C PHE A 62 1.73 5.28 11.75
N HIS A 63 1.25 5.79 12.88
CA HIS A 63 -0.17 5.78 13.20
C HIS A 63 -0.97 6.74 12.34
N ALA A 64 -0.43 7.95 12.13
CA ALA A 64 -1.05 8.93 11.25
C ALA A 64 -1.04 8.44 9.79
N GLY A 65 0.08 7.90 9.32
CA GLY A 65 0.23 7.33 7.99
C GLY A 65 -0.71 6.15 7.75
N LEU A 66 -0.78 5.19 8.68
CA LEU A 66 -1.66 4.02 8.60
C LEU A 66 -3.13 4.43 8.55
N ARG A 67 -3.54 5.37 9.41
CA ARG A 67 -4.93 5.87 9.44
C ARG A 67 -5.31 6.55 8.13
N LEU A 68 -4.42 7.37 7.58
CA LEU A 68 -4.65 8.04 6.30
C LEU A 68 -4.75 7.01 5.17
N LEU A 69 -3.77 6.10 5.06
CA LEU A 69 -3.75 5.06 4.03
C LEU A 69 -5.01 4.19 4.07
N ARG A 70 -5.47 3.79 5.26
CA ARG A 70 -6.73 3.05 5.42
C ARG A 70 -7.93 3.87 4.94
N THR A 71 -8.02 5.13 5.32
CA THR A 71 -9.13 6.02 4.95
C THR A 71 -9.19 6.24 3.44
N GLU A 72 -8.04 6.47 2.81
CA GLU A 72 -7.96 6.65 1.36
C GLU A 72 -8.24 5.36 0.62
N LEU A 73 -7.77 4.23 1.11
CA LEU A 73 -8.07 2.93 0.52
C LEU A 73 -9.56 2.54 0.63
N GLU A 74 -10.26 2.98 1.69
CA GLU A 74 -11.71 2.82 1.81
C GLU A 74 -12.50 3.71 0.81
N LYS A 75 -11.92 4.81 0.33
CA LYS A 75 -12.50 5.65 -0.74
C LYS A 75 -12.26 5.08 -2.13
N LEU A 76 -11.20 4.29 -2.29
CA LEU A 76 -10.90 3.57 -3.51
C LEU A 76 -11.76 2.29 -3.57
N GLU A 77 -11.98 1.75 -4.77
CA GLU A 77 -12.62 0.43 -4.91
C GLU A 77 -11.81 -0.61 -4.12
N ARG A 78 -12.39 -1.10 -3.03
CA ARG A 78 -11.70 -1.94 -2.05
C ARG A 78 -11.29 -3.24 -2.73
N PRO A 79 -9.98 -3.52 -2.89
CA PRO A 79 -9.56 -4.79 -3.43
C PRO A 79 -9.95 -5.92 -2.48
N ASP A 80 -10.05 -7.14 -3.01
CA ASP A 80 -10.30 -8.32 -2.19
C ASP A 80 -9.06 -8.62 -1.33
N GLU A 81 -9.31 -9.05 -0.08
CA GLU A 81 -8.27 -9.48 0.87
C GLU A 81 -7.15 -8.46 1.12
N VAL A 82 -7.51 -7.24 1.54
CA VAL A 82 -6.51 -6.22 1.91
C VAL A 82 -5.91 -6.50 3.28
N HIS A 83 -4.59 -6.58 3.35
CA HIS A 83 -3.80 -6.70 4.57
C HIS A 83 -2.83 -5.51 4.72
N LEU A 84 -2.75 -4.97 5.93
CA LEU A 84 -1.83 -3.89 6.28
C LEU A 84 -0.70 -4.48 7.13
N HIS A 85 0.53 -4.20 6.76
CA HIS A 85 1.74 -4.75 7.38
C HIS A 85 2.59 -3.64 7.98
N ASN A 86 3.12 -3.85 9.18
CA ASN A 86 4.23 -3.05 9.69
C ASN A 86 5.54 -3.67 9.19
N LEU A 87 6.23 -2.96 8.29
CA LEU A 87 7.47 -3.45 7.66
C LEU A 87 8.73 -2.90 8.35
N ASN A 88 8.59 -2.36 9.57
CA ASN A 88 9.72 -1.88 10.34
C ASN A 88 10.37 -3.01 11.14
N PRO A 89 11.68 -3.27 10.95
CA PRO A 89 12.40 -4.28 11.71
C PRO A 89 12.66 -3.89 13.18
N SER A 90 12.44 -2.62 13.53
CA SER A 90 12.70 -2.09 14.88
C SER A 90 11.51 -2.26 15.84
N ASP A 91 10.35 -2.72 15.36
CA ASP A 91 9.17 -2.93 16.20
C ASP A 91 8.47 -4.26 15.83
N PRO A 92 8.96 -5.39 16.36
CA PRO A 92 8.50 -6.74 15.98
C PRO A 92 7.16 -7.16 16.59
N MET A 93 6.43 -6.25 17.26
CA MET A 93 5.22 -6.55 18.03
C MET A 93 3.92 -5.97 17.43
N TYR A 94 3.78 -5.96 16.10
CA TYR A 94 2.48 -5.74 15.45
C TYR A 94 2.32 -6.56 14.17
#